data_AF-A0A6L5QIS0-F1
#
_entry.id   AF-A0A6L5QIS0-F1
#
_cell.length_a   1.000
_cell.length_b   1.000
_cell.length_c   1.000
_cell.angle_alpha   90.00
_cell.angle_beta   90.00
_cell.angle_gamma   90.00
#
_symmetry.space_group_name_H-M   'P 1'
#
loop_
_entity.id
_entity.type
_entity.pdbx_description
1 polymer ?
#
loop_
_entity_poly.entity_id
_entity_poly.type
_entity_poly.pdbx_seq_one_letter_code
_entity_poly.pdbx_strand_id
1 'polypeptide(L)'
;MALKTAMALAAGLTLLAGCASRYTPTPLAANFPTTKQAKLQAAYHWGVISDNIEKRVVAELKKSPPRPVYINEPKDATPFQHALATQLTTSLVNDGHVVSRTPAGSLKVEMDVQAVTFSANRPQYRYHGERAILGSGVWLLSEIEAPALLNVAVGAGAWDAYDWFNAQFAPGDTPKTEIIVTVSVSDQYRYVARSTSAYYVADSDRILYGIVDPKPEEPKLTRTFQVRGDM
;
A
#
# COMPACT_ATOMS: atom_id res chain seq x y z
N MET A 1 -53.01 22.52 -1.96
CA MET A 1 -52.31 21.70 -0.94
C MET A 1 -51.18 20.84 -1.52
N ALA A 2 -51.21 20.45 -2.80
CA ALA A 2 -50.18 19.61 -3.45
C ALA A 2 -48.76 20.22 -3.54
N LEU A 3 -48.63 21.55 -3.57
CA LEU A 3 -47.33 22.22 -3.65
C LEU A 3 -46.55 22.17 -2.33
N LYS A 4 -47.26 22.15 -1.19
CA LYS A 4 -46.65 22.09 0.14
C LYS A 4 -46.15 20.67 0.48
N THR A 5 -46.80 19.64 -0.04
CA THR A 5 -46.37 18.24 0.10
C THR A 5 -45.17 17.91 -0.80
N ALA A 6 -45.09 18.49 -2.00
CA ALA A 6 -43.94 18.32 -2.89
C ALA A 6 -42.65 18.94 -2.33
N MET A 7 -42.75 20.12 -1.69
CA MET A 7 -41.62 20.77 -1.01
C MET A 7 -41.13 20.01 0.23
N ALA A 8 -42.04 19.36 0.98
CA ALA A 8 -41.70 18.54 2.13
C ALA A 8 -40.95 17.24 1.72
N LEU A 9 -41.31 16.63 0.59
CA LEU A 9 -40.57 15.47 0.06
C LEU A 9 -39.19 15.87 -0.48
N ALA A 10 -39.05 17.03 -1.13
CA ALA A 10 -37.76 17.51 -1.62
C ALA A 10 -36.79 17.90 -0.49
N ALA A 11 -37.30 18.45 0.62
CA ALA A 11 -36.48 18.79 1.80
C ALA A 11 -36.12 17.56 2.66
N GLY A 12 -36.93 16.49 2.63
CA GLY A 12 -36.62 15.24 3.34
C GLY A 12 -35.49 14.42 2.69
N LEU A 13 -35.30 14.54 1.37
CA LEU A 13 -34.28 13.80 0.62
C LEU A 13 -32.86 14.41 0.73
N THR A 14 -32.73 15.68 1.13
CA THR A 14 -31.41 16.35 1.29
C THR A 14 -30.80 16.19 2.67
N LEU A 15 -31.59 15.81 3.69
CA LEU A 15 -31.13 15.61 5.07
C LEU A 15 -30.50 14.23 5.33
N LEU A 16 -30.48 13.35 4.33
CA LEU A 16 -29.81 12.04 4.38
C LEU A 16 -28.44 12.06 3.69
N ALA A 17 -27.85 13.24 3.46
CA ALA A 17 -26.44 13.36 3.10
C ALA A 17 -25.58 12.89 4.29
N GLY A 18 -25.46 11.57 4.40
CA GLY A 18 -24.74 10.88 5.45
C GLY A 18 -23.29 11.36 5.52
N CYS A 19 -22.80 11.45 6.75
CA CYS A 19 -21.45 11.83 7.09
C CYS A 19 -20.43 11.06 6.24
N ALA A 20 -19.94 11.65 5.15
CA ALA A 20 -18.76 11.17 4.47
C ALA A 20 -17.63 11.26 5.50
N SER A 21 -17.17 10.12 6.01
CA SER A 21 -16.12 10.11 7.02
C SER A 21 -14.84 10.61 6.35
N ARG A 22 -14.41 11.82 6.69
CA ARG A 22 -13.13 12.38 6.27
C ARG A 22 -11.94 11.61 6.88
N TYR A 23 -12.21 10.75 7.86
CA TYR A 23 -11.22 9.98 8.60
C TYR A 23 -11.61 8.52 8.62
N THR A 24 -10.62 7.65 8.49
CA THR A 24 -10.75 6.20 8.64
C THR A 24 -9.66 5.69 9.58
N PRO A 25 -9.94 4.68 10.42
CA PRO A 25 -8.97 4.21 11.41
C PRO A 25 -7.76 3.48 10.81
N THR A 26 -7.79 3.16 9.51
CA THR A 26 -6.68 2.53 8.79
C THR A 26 -6.44 3.21 7.45
N PRO A 27 -5.18 3.26 6.96
CA PRO A 27 -4.92 3.68 5.58
C PRO A 27 -5.81 2.91 4.59
N LEU A 28 -6.35 3.60 3.60
CA LEU A 28 -7.20 2.95 2.59
C LEU A 28 -6.35 2.03 1.72
N ALA A 29 -6.80 0.79 1.55
CA ALA A 29 -6.21 -0.14 0.60
C ALA A 29 -6.52 0.35 -0.82
N ALA A 30 -5.47 0.60 -1.60
CA ALA A 30 -5.57 1.09 -2.96
C ALA A 30 -5.05 0.06 -3.95
N ASN A 31 -5.61 0.05 -5.15
CA ASN A 31 -5.12 -0.75 -6.27
C ASN A 31 -3.91 -0.08 -6.92
N PHE A 32 -3.04 -0.89 -7.53
CA PHE A 32 -2.03 -0.38 -8.43
C PHE A 32 -2.67 0.17 -9.73
N PRO A 33 -2.05 1.13 -10.41
CA PRO A 33 -2.48 1.56 -11.73
C PRO A 33 -2.59 0.39 -12.71
N THR A 34 -3.63 0.39 -13.55
CA THR A 34 -3.84 -0.67 -14.55
C THR A 34 -2.66 -0.75 -15.52
N THR A 35 -2.11 -1.95 -15.67
CA THR A 35 -1.06 -2.27 -16.64
C THR A 35 -1.34 -3.61 -17.32
N LYS A 36 -0.63 -3.91 -18.41
CA LYS A 36 -0.65 -5.22 -19.06
C LYS A 36 0.64 -5.96 -18.73
N GLN A 37 0.52 -7.19 -18.23
CA GLN A 37 1.64 -8.08 -17.96
C GLN A 37 1.32 -9.47 -18.50
N ALA A 38 2.30 -10.14 -19.12
CA ALA A 38 2.21 -11.57 -19.36
C ALA A 38 2.12 -12.31 -18.01
N LYS A 39 1.33 -13.38 -17.94
CA LYS A 39 0.82 -13.96 -16.67
C LYS A 39 1.93 -14.41 -15.69
N LEU A 40 2.38 -13.49 -14.83
CA LEU A 40 3.27 -13.67 -13.67
C LEU A 40 2.94 -12.55 -12.64
N GLN A 41 1.82 -12.64 -11.93
CA GLN A 41 1.10 -11.49 -11.34
C GLN A 41 1.88 -10.64 -10.31
N ALA A 42 2.56 -11.26 -9.34
CA ALA A 42 3.15 -10.50 -8.22
C ALA A 42 4.40 -9.67 -8.60
N ALA A 43 5.15 -10.12 -9.60
CA ALA A 43 6.46 -9.56 -9.93
C ALA A 43 6.41 -8.10 -10.40
N TYR A 44 5.31 -7.69 -11.04
CA TYR A 44 5.13 -6.30 -11.47
C TYR A 44 4.95 -5.35 -10.27
N HIS A 45 4.14 -5.74 -9.27
CA HIS A 45 3.94 -4.92 -8.08
C HIS A 45 5.24 -4.70 -7.30
N TRP A 46 6.12 -5.70 -7.27
CA TRP A 46 7.45 -5.55 -6.67
C TRP A 46 8.31 -4.53 -7.42
N GLY A 47 8.19 -4.47 -8.75
CA GLY A 47 8.89 -3.47 -9.56
C GLY A 47 8.42 -2.06 -9.24
N VAL A 48 7.10 -1.85 -9.13
CA VAL A 48 6.53 -0.56 -8.74
C VAL A 48 6.98 -0.12 -7.34
N ILE A 49 7.08 -1.07 -6.39
CA ILE A 49 7.63 -0.80 -5.05
C ILE A 49 9.11 -0.40 -5.15
N SER A 50 9.90 -1.13 -5.94
CA SER A 50 11.33 -0.85 -6.16
C SER A 50 11.55 0.54 -6.75
N ASP A 51 10.77 0.92 -7.76
CA ASP A 51 10.84 2.25 -8.39
C ASP A 51 10.45 3.38 -7.41
N ASN A 52 9.48 3.16 -6.54
CA ASN A 52 9.11 4.14 -5.52
C ASN A 52 10.23 4.33 -4.48
N ILE A 53 10.81 3.21 -4.04
CA ILE A 53 11.95 3.20 -3.12
C ILE A 53 13.15 3.90 -3.75
N GLU A 54 13.47 3.58 -5.01
CA GLU A 54 14.55 4.20 -5.78
C GLU A 54 14.39 5.73 -5.78
N LYS A 55 13.23 6.24 -6.21
CA LYS A 55 12.96 7.70 -6.27
C LYS A 55 13.19 8.39 -4.93
N ARG A 56 12.75 7.78 -3.83
CA ARG A 56 12.93 8.31 -2.47
C ARG A 56 14.40 8.29 -2.06
N VAL A 57 15.09 7.18 -2.29
CA VAL A 57 16.51 7.04 -1.97
C VAL A 57 17.36 8.00 -2.79
N VAL A 58 17.10 8.13 -4.09
CA VAL A 58 17.81 9.04 -4.99
C VAL A 58 17.56 10.51 -4.64
N ALA A 59 16.35 10.88 -4.25
CA ALA A 59 16.06 12.22 -3.75
C ALA A 59 16.92 12.58 -2.53
N GLU A 60 17.14 11.62 -1.61
CA GLU A 60 18.02 11.81 -0.46
C GLU A 60 19.50 11.79 -0.85
N LEU A 61 19.92 10.88 -1.75
CA LEU A 61 21.32 10.79 -2.21
C LEU A 61 21.80 12.06 -2.89
N LYS A 62 20.92 12.76 -3.62
CA LYS A 62 21.21 14.06 -4.27
C LYS A 62 21.63 15.16 -3.29
N LYS A 63 21.37 15.00 -1.99
CA LYS A 63 21.82 15.93 -0.94
C LYS A 63 23.32 15.79 -0.61
N SER A 64 23.98 14.76 -1.14
CA SER A 64 25.41 14.48 -0.96
C SER A 64 26.11 14.33 -2.31
N PRO A 65 27.45 14.45 -2.36
CA PRO A 65 28.20 14.18 -3.60
C PRO A 65 27.91 12.78 -4.15
N PRO A 66 27.75 12.63 -5.48
CA PRO A 66 27.50 11.34 -6.10
C PRO A 66 28.58 10.31 -5.75
N ARG A 67 28.17 9.13 -5.28
CA ARG A 67 29.05 8.00 -5.00
C ARG A 67 28.41 6.71 -5.55
N PRO A 68 29.21 5.74 -6.03
CA PRO A 68 28.71 4.42 -6.36
C PRO A 68 28.02 3.78 -5.15
N VAL A 69 26.99 2.99 -5.42
CA VAL A 69 26.24 2.26 -4.39
C VAL A 69 26.42 0.75 -4.59
N TYR A 70 26.39 -0.02 -3.51
CA TYR A 70 26.41 -1.49 -3.55
C TYR A 70 25.20 -2.02 -2.79
N ILE A 71 24.40 -2.84 -3.47
CA ILE A 71 23.23 -3.44 -2.85
C ILE A 71 23.65 -4.67 -2.06
N ASN A 72 23.50 -4.58 -0.74
CA ASN A 72 23.81 -5.65 0.19
C ASN A 72 22.55 -6.47 0.45
N GLU A 73 22.41 -7.54 -0.30
CA GLU A 73 21.36 -8.54 -0.11
C GLU A 73 21.65 -9.43 1.12
N PRO A 74 20.65 -9.75 1.95
CA PRO A 74 20.78 -10.75 3.02
C PRO A 74 21.19 -12.13 2.48
N LYS A 75 21.96 -12.91 3.25
CA LYS A 75 22.37 -14.27 2.85
C LYS A 75 21.18 -15.22 2.67
N ASP A 76 20.18 -15.09 3.53
CA ASP A 76 18.96 -15.90 3.54
C ASP A 76 17.76 -15.05 3.10
N ALA A 77 17.90 -14.37 1.96
CA ALA A 77 16.88 -13.48 1.43
C ALA A 77 15.59 -14.25 1.05
N THR A 78 14.43 -13.68 1.40
CA THR A 78 13.15 -14.17 0.88
C THR A 78 13.05 -13.92 -0.64
N PRO A 79 12.17 -14.63 -1.37
CA PRO A 79 11.97 -14.37 -2.80
C PRO A 79 11.66 -12.90 -3.10
N PHE A 80 10.86 -12.25 -2.24
CA PHE A 80 10.58 -10.83 -2.33
C PHE A 80 11.83 -9.96 -2.13
N GLN A 81 12.65 -10.23 -1.10
CA GLN A 81 13.88 -9.46 -0.84
C GLN A 81 14.89 -9.59 -2.01
N HIS A 82 15.02 -10.79 -2.57
CA HIS A 82 15.87 -11.02 -3.74
C HIS A 82 15.39 -10.26 -4.97
N ALA A 83 14.09 -10.32 -5.25
CA ALA A 83 13.49 -9.58 -6.35
C ALA A 83 13.63 -8.06 -6.16
N LEU A 84 13.39 -7.57 -4.94
CA LEU A 84 13.54 -6.16 -4.58
C LEU A 84 14.98 -5.68 -4.81
N ALA A 85 16.00 -6.46 -4.39
CA ALA A 85 17.41 -6.14 -4.62
C ALA A 85 17.73 -6.01 -6.12
N THR A 86 17.26 -6.97 -6.92
CA THR A 86 17.52 -7.02 -8.37
C THR A 86 16.80 -5.91 -9.13
N GLN A 87 15.55 -5.65 -8.78
CA GLN A 87 14.74 -4.59 -9.39
C GLN A 87 15.26 -3.22 -8.99
N LEU A 88 15.60 -2.99 -7.72
CA LEU A 88 16.23 -1.74 -7.26
C LEU A 88 17.57 -1.48 -7.98
N THR A 89 18.38 -2.53 -8.21
CA THR A 89 19.60 -2.43 -9.02
C THR A 89 19.27 -1.93 -10.43
N THR A 90 18.26 -2.52 -11.07
CA THR A 90 17.82 -2.14 -12.40
C THR A 90 17.34 -0.68 -12.45
N SER A 91 16.48 -0.28 -11.52
CA SER A 91 15.93 1.08 -11.45
C SER A 91 17.03 2.12 -11.25
N LEU A 92 17.98 1.87 -10.32
CA LEU A 92 19.13 2.76 -10.10
C LEU A 92 20.01 2.91 -11.33
N VAL A 93 20.31 1.81 -12.04
CA VAL A 93 21.14 1.84 -13.26
C VAL A 93 20.40 2.59 -14.38
N ASN A 94 19.10 2.37 -14.54
CA ASN A 94 18.28 3.07 -15.53
C ASN A 94 18.24 4.59 -15.29
N ASP A 95 18.24 5.01 -14.03
CA ASP A 95 18.30 6.43 -13.62
C ASP A 95 19.73 7.01 -13.61
N GLY A 96 20.72 6.25 -14.08
CA GLY A 96 22.09 6.72 -14.28
C GLY A 96 23.01 6.62 -13.05
N HIS A 97 22.58 5.94 -11.98
CA HIS A 97 23.41 5.70 -10.82
C HIS A 97 24.36 4.52 -11.03
N VAL A 98 25.60 4.67 -10.55
CA VAL A 98 26.60 3.59 -10.60
C VAL A 98 26.33 2.59 -9.49
N VAL A 99 25.96 1.36 -9.84
CA VAL A 99 25.82 0.25 -8.90
C VAL A 99 27.04 -0.67 -8.98
N SER A 100 27.83 -0.72 -7.91
CA SER A 100 29.01 -1.56 -7.78
C SER A 100 28.64 -3.02 -7.55
N ARG A 101 29.44 -3.95 -8.11
CA ARG A 101 29.31 -5.40 -7.84
C ARG A 101 30.08 -5.86 -6.59
N THR A 102 30.86 -4.95 -6.00
CA THR A 102 31.65 -5.19 -4.79
C THR A 102 31.49 -4.01 -3.83
N PRO A 103 31.57 -4.23 -2.51
CA PRO A 103 31.35 -3.16 -1.52
C PRO A 103 32.48 -2.11 -1.47
N ALA A 104 33.69 -2.45 -1.91
CA ALA A 104 34.85 -1.56 -1.82
C ALA A 104 34.63 -0.23 -2.57
N GLY A 105 34.80 0.89 -1.86
CA GLY A 105 34.66 2.24 -2.44
C GLY A 105 33.22 2.69 -2.73
N SER A 106 32.22 1.92 -2.30
CA SER A 106 30.80 2.20 -2.55
C SER A 106 30.02 2.46 -1.25
N LEU A 107 28.88 3.13 -1.38
CA LEU A 107 27.89 3.24 -0.32
C LEU A 107 27.10 1.95 -0.20
N LYS A 108 26.98 1.41 1.00
CA LYS A 108 26.22 0.19 1.26
C LYS A 108 24.73 0.51 1.31
N VAL A 109 23.95 -0.15 0.45
CA VAL A 109 22.49 -0.13 0.45
C VAL A 109 22.00 -1.39 1.14
N GLU A 110 21.33 -1.25 2.28
CA GLU A 110 20.73 -2.35 3.03
C GLU A 110 19.21 -2.21 3.00
N MET A 111 18.52 -3.33 2.83
CA MET A 111 17.06 -3.40 2.84
C MET A 111 16.62 -4.27 4.01
N ASP A 112 15.78 -3.70 4.86
CA ASP A 112 15.11 -4.39 5.94
C ASP A 112 13.62 -4.50 5.61
N VAL A 113 13.08 -5.71 5.69
CA VAL A 113 11.67 -6.01 5.40
C VAL A 113 11.07 -6.65 6.63
N GLN A 114 10.11 -5.96 7.24
CA GLN A 114 9.39 -6.45 8.40
C GLN A 114 7.93 -6.68 8.04
N ALA A 115 7.37 -7.78 8.49
CA ALA A 115 5.96 -8.06 8.33
C ALA A 115 5.23 -7.84 9.66
N VAL A 116 4.07 -7.18 9.57
CA VAL A 116 3.18 -6.96 10.71
C VAL A 116 1.81 -7.51 10.34
N THR A 117 1.25 -8.36 11.21
CA THR A 117 -0.10 -8.91 11.05
C THR A 117 -1.00 -8.34 12.15
N PHE A 118 -2.09 -7.71 11.72
CA PHE A 118 -3.09 -7.07 12.55
C PHE A 118 -4.32 -7.98 12.73
N SER A 119 -5.16 -7.61 13.69
CA SER A 119 -6.46 -8.25 13.89
C SER A 119 -7.35 -8.11 12.65
N ALA A 120 -8.21 -9.12 12.43
CA ALA A 120 -9.21 -9.10 11.37
C ALA A 120 -10.22 -7.94 11.53
N ASN A 121 -10.94 -7.64 10.44
CA ASN A 121 -12.13 -6.78 10.43
C ASN A 121 -11.88 -5.32 10.86
N ARG A 122 -10.77 -4.73 10.40
CA ARG A 122 -10.53 -3.29 10.55
C ARG A 122 -11.40 -2.52 9.55
N PRO A 123 -12.30 -1.61 9.97
CA PRO A 123 -13.17 -0.91 9.05
C PRO A 123 -12.41 0.12 8.21
N GLN A 124 -12.60 0.09 6.90
CA GLN A 124 -12.16 1.15 5.99
C GLN A 124 -13.36 1.99 5.58
N TYR A 125 -13.26 3.28 5.83
CA TYR A 125 -14.29 4.21 5.40
C TYR A 125 -13.76 5.01 4.22
N ARG A 126 -14.24 4.67 3.03
CA ARG A 126 -13.83 5.34 1.81
C ARG A 126 -14.44 6.74 1.80
N TYR A 127 -13.57 7.74 1.65
CA TYR A 127 -14.04 9.10 1.46
C TYR A 127 -14.65 9.19 0.05
N HIS A 128 -15.97 9.14 0.01
CA HIS A 128 -16.73 9.59 -1.13
C HIS A 128 -16.82 11.10 -0.95
N GLY A 129 -16.02 11.87 -1.69
CA GLY A 129 -16.05 13.33 -1.60
C GLY A 129 -17.48 13.87 -1.61
N GLU A 130 -17.69 14.97 -0.88
CA GLU A 130 -19.02 15.52 -0.60
C GLU A 130 -19.95 15.38 -1.80
N ARG A 131 -21.07 14.68 -1.58
CA ARG A 131 -22.17 14.53 -2.54
C ARG A 131 -22.90 15.85 -2.73
N ALA A 132 -22.20 16.94 -3.01
CA ALA A 132 -22.79 18.22 -3.38
C ALA A 132 -23.19 18.12 -4.85
N ILE A 133 -24.42 17.67 -5.09
CA ILE A 133 -25.09 17.89 -6.37
C ILE A 133 -25.36 19.40 -6.44
N LEU A 134 -24.49 20.14 -7.11
CA LEU A 134 -24.89 21.46 -7.59
C LEU A 134 -25.99 21.21 -8.61
N GLY A 135 -27.12 21.93 -8.51
CA GLY A 135 -28.43 21.64 -9.12
C GLY A 135 -28.52 21.55 -10.66
N SER A 136 -27.54 20.96 -11.33
CA SER A 136 -27.46 20.66 -12.75
C SER A 136 -26.83 19.28 -13.03
N GLY A 137 -26.66 18.42 -12.02
CA GLY A 137 -26.04 17.10 -12.17
C GLY A 137 -24.50 17.11 -12.10
N VAL A 138 -23.91 18.20 -11.62
CA VAL A 138 -22.46 18.34 -11.43
C VAL A 138 -22.10 18.01 -9.98
N TRP A 139 -21.16 17.08 -9.81
CA TRP A 139 -20.62 16.66 -8.51
C TRP A 139 -19.34 17.44 -8.19
N LEU A 140 -19.24 18.00 -6.97
CA LEU A 140 -18.00 18.61 -6.47
C LEU A 140 -17.25 17.63 -5.55
N LEU A 141 -16.22 16.96 -6.06
CA LEU A 141 -15.26 16.20 -5.25
C LEU A 141 -14.07 17.12 -4.93
N SER A 142 -13.92 17.51 -3.66
CA SER A 142 -13.07 18.64 -3.25
C SER A 142 -11.55 18.36 -3.10
N GLU A 143 -11.03 17.20 -3.55
CA GLU A 143 -9.61 16.85 -3.34
C GLU A 143 -8.91 16.19 -4.55
N ILE A 144 -9.58 16.00 -5.69
CA ILE A 144 -8.94 15.57 -6.94
C ILE A 144 -8.72 16.79 -7.81
N GLU A 145 -7.63 16.82 -8.60
CA GLU A 145 -7.41 17.81 -9.64
C GLU A 145 -8.67 17.96 -10.51
N ALA A 146 -9.42 19.03 -10.23
CA ALA A 146 -10.72 19.36 -10.83
C ALA A 146 -10.78 19.27 -12.38
N PRO A 147 -9.70 19.51 -13.16
CA PRO A 147 -9.75 19.43 -14.62
C PRO A 147 -10.01 18.01 -15.17
N ALA A 148 -9.48 16.96 -14.52
CA ALA A 148 -9.61 15.59 -15.04
C ALA A 148 -11.04 15.05 -14.88
N LEU A 149 -11.68 15.35 -13.74
CA LEU A 149 -13.05 14.91 -13.45
C LEU A 149 -14.10 15.64 -14.29
N LEU A 150 -13.89 16.93 -14.60
CA LEU A 150 -14.82 17.69 -15.44
C LEU A 150 -14.94 17.08 -16.84
N ASN A 151 -13.81 16.62 -17.40
CA ASN A 151 -13.78 15.97 -18.71
C ASN A 151 -14.47 14.59 -18.71
N VAL A 152 -14.34 13.82 -17.61
CA VAL A 152 -14.99 12.50 -17.47
C VAL A 152 -16.49 12.65 -17.23
N ALA A 153 -16.93 13.60 -16.39
CA ALA A 153 -18.34 13.84 -16.09
C ALA A 153 -19.13 14.31 -17.32
N VAL A 154 -18.52 15.09 -18.21
CA VAL A 154 -19.14 15.57 -19.46
C VAL A 154 -19.20 14.48 -20.54
N GLY A 155 -18.22 13.57 -20.59
CA GLY A 155 -18.11 12.54 -21.64
C GLY A 155 -18.74 11.17 -21.32
N ALA A 156 -18.74 10.74 -20.06
CA ALA A 156 -19.12 9.37 -19.65
C ALA A 156 -20.36 9.32 -18.73
N GLY A 157 -20.88 10.47 -18.28
CA GLY A 157 -22.00 10.52 -17.35
C GLY A 157 -21.58 10.22 -15.90
N ALA A 158 -22.50 10.48 -14.96
CA ALA A 158 -22.18 10.48 -13.52
C ALA A 158 -21.85 9.09 -12.94
N TRP A 159 -22.37 8.02 -13.52
CA TRP A 159 -22.13 6.64 -13.05
C TRP A 159 -20.73 6.15 -13.42
N ASP A 160 -20.31 6.35 -14.65
CA ASP A 160 -18.96 5.97 -15.10
C ASP A 160 -17.87 6.76 -14.35
N ALA A 161 -18.14 8.03 -14.02
CA ALA A 161 -17.25 8.83 -13.19
C ALA A 161 -17.14 8.28 -11.75
N TYR A 162 -18.24 7.78 -11.19
CA TYR A 162 -18.26 7.15 -9.87
C TYR A 162 -17.49 5.83 -9.86
N ASP A 163 -17.75 4.95 -10.81
CA ASP A 163 -17.07 3.65 -10.89
C ASP A 163 -15.56 3.83 -11.16
N TRP A 164 -15.20 4.76 -12.04
CA TRP A 164 -13.81 5.14 -12.29
C TRP A 164 -13.11 5.66 -11.02
N PHE A 165 -13.75 6.55 -10.27
CA PHE A 165 -13.19 7.04 -9.01
C PHE A 165 -13.04 5.91 -7.99
N ASN A 166 -14.00 4.99 -7.89
CA ASN A 166 -13.91 3.89 -6.93
C ASN A 166 -12.93 2.79 -7.33
N ALA A 167 -12.55 2.68 -8.60
CA ALA A 167 -11.59 1.68 -9.08
C ALA A 167 -10.19 1.81 -8.45
N GLN A 168 -9.86 2.98 -7.89
CA GLN A 168 -8.60 3.18 -7.17
C GLN A 168 -8.54 2.44 -5.83
N PHE A 169 -9.68 2.09 -5.24
CA PHE A 169 -9.73 1.40 -3.94
C PHE A 169 -9.78 -0.12 -4.13
N ALA A 170 -9.00 -0.84 -3.34
CA ALA A 170 -9.02 -2.31 -3.36
C ALA A 170 -10.37 -2.83 -2.84
N PRO A 171 -11.04 -3.76 -3.54
CA PRO A 171 -12.29 -4.35 -3.08
C PRO A 171 -12.07 -5.30 -1.90
N GLY A 172 -13.12 -5.52 -1.10
CA GLY A 172 -13.10 -6.45 0.01
C GLY A 172 -12.65 -5.86 1.35
N ASP A 173 -12.35 -6.76 2.29
CA ASP A 173 -11.94 -6.40 3.64
C ASP A 173 -10.52 -5.82 3.68
N THR A 174 -10.22 -5.07 4.73
CA THR A 174 -8.87 -4.57 5.01
C THR A 174 -7.89 -5.71 5.14
N PRO A 175 -6.79 -5.73 4.36
CA PRO A 175 -5.74 -6.72 4.54
C PRO A 175 -5.21 -6.71 5.97
N LYS A 176 -5.01 -7.90 6.52
CA LYS A 176 -4.49 -8.04 7.89
C LYS A 176 -2.98 -7.87 7.92
N THR A 177 -2.33 -7.96 6.77
CA THR A 177 -0.87 -7.95 6.69
C THR A 177 -0.36 -6.69 6.03
N GLU A 178 0.64 -6.07 6.67
CA GLU A 178 1.43 -5.00 6.10
C GLU A 178 2.91 -5.40 6.14
N ILE A 179 3.66 -4.95 5.13
CA ILE A 179 5.11 -4.99 5.16
C ILE A 179 5.66 -3.58 5.30
N ILE A 180 6.69 -3.45 6.12
CA ILE A 180 7.49 -2.24 6.27
C ILE A 180 8.82 -2.50 5.57
N VAL A 181 9.11 -1.71 4.54
CA VAL A 181 10.37 -1.77 3.81
C VAL A 181 11.19 -0.55 4.18
N THR A 182 12.35 -0.78 4.80
CA THR A 182 13.32 0.26 5.12
C THR A 182 14.57 0.06 4.27
N VAL A 183 14.93 1.08 3.50
CA VAL A 183 16.16 1.11 2.73
C VAL A 183 17.11 2.12 3.34
N SER A 184 18.30 1.66 3.69
CA SER A 184 19.36 2.47 4.29
C SER A 184 20.56 2.50 3.38
N VAL A 185 21.02 3.70 3.02
CA VAL A 185 22.28 3.92 2.31
C VAL A 185 23.27 4.47 3.31
N SER A 186 24.41 3.81 3.49
CA SER A 186 25.39 4.16 4.53
C SER A 186 26.82 4.00 4.05
N ASP A 187 27.72 4.73 4.71
CA ASP A 187 29.15 4.39 4.73
C ASP A 187 29.49 3.76 6.10
N GLN A 188 30.78 3.59 6.40
CA GLN A 188 31.23 2.96 7.65
C GLN A 188 30.82 3.71 8.92
N TYR A 189 30.45 5.00 8.82
CA TYR A 189 30.25 5.86 9.99
C TYR A 189 28.83 6.41 10.11
N ARG A 190 28.09 6.48 9.00
CA ARG A 190 26.80 7.19 8.97
C ARG A 190 25.85 6.71 7.88
N TYR A 191 24.57 6.97 8.10
CA TYR A 191 23.56 6.96 7.05
C TYR A 191 23.67 8.21 6.19
N VAL A 192 23.64 8.02 4.87
CA VAL A 192 23.68 9.06 3.85
C VAL A 192 22.28 9.31 3.28
N ALA A 193 21.49 8.23 3.16
CA ALA A 193 20.08 8.28 2.82
C ALA A 193 19.35 7.18 3.57
N ARG A 194 18.10 7.40 3.95
CA ARG A 194 17.25 6.37 4.55
C ARG A 194 15.79 6.64 4.21
N SER A 195 15.07 5.60 3.81
CA SER A 195 13.65 5.70 3.51
C SER A 195 12.91 4.51 4.10
N THR A 196 11.73 4.75 4.67
CA THR A 196 10.85 3.72 5.22
C THR A 196 9.47 3.88 4.60
N SER A 197 8.89 2.76 4.14
CA SER A 197 7.61 2.72 3.44
C SER A 197 6.81 1.52 3.90
N ALA A 198 5.50 1.65 4.03
CA ALA A 198 4.60 0.56 4.40
C ALA A 198 3.66 0.22 3.24
N TYR A 199 3.39 -1.07 3.04
CA TYR A 199 2.52 -1.57 1.98
C TYR A 199 1.60 -2.66 2.54
N TYR A 200 0.32 -2.63 2.17
CA TYR A 200 -0.56 -3.77 2.41
C TYR A 200 -0.16 -4.95 1.54
N VAL A 201 -0.27 -6.15 2.12
CA VAL A 201 -0.10 -7.43 1.42
C VAL A 201 -1.42 -8.16 1.43
N ALA A 202 -1.85 -8.67 0.28
CA ALA A 202 -3.01 -9.53 0.20
C ALA A 202 -2.79 -10.77 1.09
N ASP A 203 -3.78 -11.10 1.93
CA ASP A 203 -3.60 -12.17 2.92
C ASP A 203 -3.34 -13.55 2.27
N SER A 204 -3.74 -13.75 1.00
CA SER A 204 -3.45 -14.94 0.19
C SER A 204 -1.98 -15.07 -0.23
N ASP A 205 -1.26 -13.96 -0.29
CA ASP A 205 0.06 -13.86 -0.94
C ASP A 205 1.20 -13.74 0.07
N ARG A 206 0.90 -13.83 1.37
CA ARG A 206 1.83 -13.64 2.49
C ARG A 206 3.11 -14.47 2.37
N ILE A 207 3.01 -15.71 1.88
CA ILE A 207 4.14 -16.62 1.68
C ILE A 207 5.17 -16.02 0.69
N LEU A 208 4.73 -15.27 -0.32
CA LEU A 208 5.64 -14.64 -1.29
C LEU A 208 6.57 -13.62 -0.64
N TYR A 209 6.16 -13.06 0.49
CA TYR A 209 6.90 -12.07 1.29
C TYR A 209 7.67 -12.72 2.45
N GLY A 210 7.75 -14.05 2.49
CA GLY A 210 8.42 -14.80 3.56
C GLY A 210 7.63 -14.84 4.88
N ILE A 211 6.34 -14.52 4.84
CA ILE A 211 5.48 -14.48 6.02
C ILE A 211 4.83 -15.86 6.14
N VAL A 212 5.22 -16.60 7.16
CA VAL A 212 4.67 -17.93 7.48
C VAL A 212 3.91 -17.82 8.80
N ASP A 213 2.63 -18.19 8.77
CA ASP A 213 1.86 -18.26 10.00
C ASP A 213 2.45 -19.32 10.94
N PRO A 214 2.58 -19.02 12.25
CA PRO A 214 2.90 -20.04 13.22
C PRO A 214 1.85 -21.14 13.11
N LYS A 215 2.30 -22.40 12.99
CA LYS A 215 1.39 -23.55 12.99
C LYS A 215 0.48 -23.46 14.23
N PRO A 216 -0.83 -23.72 14.12
CA PRO A 216 -1.69 -23.81 15.29
C PRO A 216 -1.04 -24.75 16.31
N GLU A 217 -0.88 -24.32 17.55
CA GLU A 217 -0.43 -25.23 18.60
C GLU A 217 -1.45 -26.36 18.69
N GLU A 218 -1.06 -27.57 18.31
CA GLU A 218 -1.90 -28.75 18.52
C GLU A 218 -2.20 -28.84 20.02
N PRO A 219 -3.46 -29.02 20.42
CA PRO A 219 -3.81 -29.10 21.82
C PRO A 219 -3.00 -30.24 22.45
N LYS A 220 -2.19 -29.92 23.46
CA LYS A 220 -1.43 -30.93 24.21
C LYS A 220 -2.43 -31.90 24.83
N LEU A 221 -2.58 -33.08 24.23
CA LEU A 221 -3.54 -34.12 24.62
C LEU A 221 -3.18 -34.81 25.95
N THR A 222 -2.02 -34.53 26.53
CA THR A 222 -1.56 -35.17 27.76
C THR A 222 -1.97 -34.37 29.00
N ARG A 223 -3.03 -34.83 29.69
CA ARG A 223 -3.26 -34.48 31.10
C ARG A 223 -2.54 -35.51 31.97
N THR A 224 -1.59 -35.07 32.78
CA THR A 224 -0.92 -35.92 33.78
C THR A 224 -1.72 -35.86 35.07
N PHE A 225 -2.26 -37.00 35.53
CA PHE A 225 -2.96 -37.08 36.81
C PHE A 225 -2.03 -37.68 37.87
N GLN A 226 -1.87 -37.00 39.00
CA GLN A 226 -1.26 -37.56 40.21
C GLN A 226 -2.36 -38.32 40.97
N VAL A 227 -2.27 -39.64 40.99
CA VAL A 227 -3.17 -40.48 41.79
C VAL A 227 -2.57 -40.60 43.19
N ARG A 228 -3.28 -40.05 44.19
CA ARG A 228 -2.94 -40.26 45.60
C ARG A 228 -3.68 -41.49 46.08
N GLY A 229 -2.94 -42.55 46.39
CA GLY A 229 -3.50 -43.72 47.08
C GLY A 229 -3.57 -43.42 48.57
N ASP A 230 -4.78 -43.46 49.13
CA ASP A 230 -4.96 -43.45 50.58
C ASP A 230 -4.84 -44.91 51.07
N MET A 231 -3.92 -45.15 52.00
CA MET A 231 -3.79 -46.40 52.77
C MET A 231 -4.50 -46.26 54.11
#